data_AF-A0A434S3I4-F1
#
_entry.id   AF-A0A434S3I4-F1
#
_cell.length_a   1.000
_cell.length_b   1.000
_cell.length_c   1.000
_cell.angle_alpha   90.00
_cell.angle_beta   90.00
_cell.angle_gamma   90.00
#
_symmetry.space_group_name_H-M   'P 1'
#
loop_
_entity.id
_entity.type
_entity.pdbx_description
1 polymer ?
#
loop_
_entity_poly.entity_id
_entity_poly.type
_entity_poly.pdbx_seq_one_letter_code
_entity_poly.pdbx_strand_id
1 'polypeptide(L)' 'LDRGIAVAIDGTIYRDTWSKELPPGAEIFLLPRLAGG' A
#
# COMPACT_ATOMS: atom_id res chain seq x y z
N LEU A 1 18.07 -0.24 -2.44
CA LEU A 1 16.80 -0.49 -3.15
C LEU A 1 15.69 -0.44 -2.10
N ASP A 2 15.46 0.73 -1.50
CA ASP A 2 14.66 0.88 -0.26
C ASP A 2 13.38 1.71 -0.45
N ARG A 3 12.93 1.88 -1.71
CA ARG A 3 11.66 2.56 -1.98
C ARG A 3 10.52 1.57 -1.78
N GLY A 4 10.17 1.30 -0.52
CA GLY A 4 8.96 0.55 -0.20
C GLY A 4 7.74 1.24 -0.81
N ILE A 5 6.82 0.47 -1.40
CA ILE A 5 5.55 0.97 -1.95
C ILE A 5 4.52 1.00 -0.82
N ALA A 6 3.75 2.08 -0.71
CA ALA A 6 2.58 2.10 0.16
C ALA A 6 1.37 1.62 -0.62
N VAL A 7 0.52 0.80 0.00
CA VAL A 7 -0.68 0.25 -0.63
C VAL A 7 -1.89 0.76 0.14
N ALA A 8 -2.87 1.34 -0.53
CA ALA A 8 -4.17 1.62 0.07
C ALA A 8 -5.17 0.57 -0.38
N ILE A 9 -5.89 -0.02 0.58
CA ILE A 9 -6.95 -1.02 0.36
C ILE A 9 -8.19 -0.49 1.06
N ASP A 10 -9.26 -0.23 0.31
CA ASP A 10 -10.52 0.31 0.82
C ASP A 10 -10.33 1.54 1.73
N GLY A 11 -9.42 2.44 1.33
CA GLY A 11 -9.09 3.67 2.07
C GLY A 11 -8.12 3.51 3.24
N THR A 12 -7.69 2.28 3.57
CA THR A 12 -6.69 2.03 4.63
C THR A 12 -5.28 1.89 4.03
N ILE A 13 -4.31 2.64 4.56
CA ILE A 13 -2.91 2.63 4.08
C ILE A 13 -2.08 1.58 4.83
N TYR A 14 -1.39 0.74 4.08
CA TYR A 14 -0.42 -0.25 4.54
C TYR A 14 0.96 0.10 4.00
N ARG A 15 1.96 0.12 4.88
CA ARG A 15 3.33 0.55 4.53
C ARG A 15 4.33 -0.59 4.60
N ASP A 16 4.12 -1.56 5.49
CA ASP A 16 5.11 -2.59 5.83
C ASP A 16 4.49 -3.97 6.09
N THR A 17 3.17 -4.14 5.85
CA THR A 17 2.44 -5.40 6.09
C THR A 17 2.10 -6.07 4.77
N TRP A 18 2.79 -7.18 4.46
CA TRP A 18 2.67 -7.89 3.19
C TRP A 18 1.88 -9.22 3.27
N SER A 19 1.31 -9.55 4.43
CA SER A 19 0.73 -10.88 4.70
C SER A 19 -0.80 -10.87 4.81
N LYS A 20 -1.48 -9.78 4.39
CA LYS A 20 -2.94 -9.67 4.50
C LYS A 20 -3.59 -10.22 3.24
N GLU A 21 -4.52 -11.17 3.40
CA GLU A 21 -5.40 -11.60 2.31
C GLU A 21 -6.26 -10.42 1.84
N LEU A 22 -6.29 -10.23 0.53
CA LEU A 22 -7.10 -9.20 -0.12
C LEU A 22 -8.52 -9.74 -0.31
N PRO A 23 -9.55 -9.04 0.21
CA PRO A 23 -10.92 -9.46 -0.04
C PRO A 23 -11.26 -9.37 -1.53
N PRO A 24 -12.13 -10.27 -2.05
CA PRO A 24 -12.59 -10.19 -3.43
C PRO A 24 -13.33 -8.87 -3.67
N GLY A 25 -12.93 -8.14 -4.72
CA GLY A 25 -13.55 -6.87 -5.10
C GLY A 25 -13.01 -5.64 -4.37
N ALA A 26 -11.97 -5.77 -3.54
CA ALA A 26 -11.33 -4.64 -2.90
C ALA A 26 -10.68 -3.68 -3.91
N GLU A 27 -10.79 -2.38 -3.67
CA GLU A 27 -10.15 -1.37 -4.50
C GLU A 27 -8.74 -1.07 -3.96
N ILE A 28 -7.74 -1.19 -4.85
CA ILE A 28 -6.32 -1.14 -4.47
C ILE A 28 -5.62 -0.01 -5.20
N PHE A 29 -4.98 0.86 -4.43
CA PHE A 29 -4.15 1.95 -4.96
C PHE A 29 -2.70 1.77 -4.54
N LEU A 30 -1.79 1.80 -5.52
CA LEU A 30 -0.35 1.82 -5.28
C LEU A 30 0.12 3.27 -5.18
N LEU A 31 0.63 3.62 -4.01
CA LEU A 31 1.12 4.96 -3.72
C LEU A 31 2.65 4.93 -3.67
N PRO A 32 3.34 5.64 -4.58
CA PRO A 32 4.78 5.79 -4.46
C PRO A 32 5.09 6.55 -3.17
N ARG A 33 6.09 6.08 -2.41
CA ARG A 33 6.59 6.88 -1.28
C ARG A 33 7.11 8.20 -1.84
N LEU A 34 6.43 9.28 -1.48
CA LEU A 34 6.97 10.63 -1.67
C LEU A 34 8.25 10.70 -0.85
N ALA A 35 9.39 10.91 -1.52
CA ALA A 35 10.60 11.30 -0.83
C ALA A 35 10.27 12.66 -0.18
N GLY A 36 10.18 12.69 1.14
CA GLY A 36 9.99 13.93 1.88
C GLY A 36 11.10 14.90 1.50
N GLY A 37 10.73 16.17 1.28
CA GLY A 37 11.67 17.27 1.17
C GLY A 37 12.40 17.52 2.49
#